data_AF-A0A852ZEU9-F1
#
_entry.id   AF-A0A852ZEU9-F1
#
_cell.length_a   1.000
_cell.length_b   1.000
_cell.length_c   1.000
_cell.angle_alpha   90.00
_cell.angle_beta   90.00
_cell.angle_gamma   90.00
#
_symmetry.space_group_name_H-M   'P 1'
#
loop_
_entity.id
_entity.type
_entity.pdbx_description
1 polymer ?
#
loop_
_entity_poly.entity_id
_entity_poly.type
_entity_poly.pdbx_seq_one_letter_code
_entity_poly.pdbx_strand_id
1 'polypeptide(L)' 'MNEQRWEPPSGDFATLLTRYGELAAELEESTDLERSEELRKRLAELDSLIDHVNSPFSLPGP' A
#
# COMPACT_ATOMS: atom_id res chain seq x y z
N MET A 1 7.18 22.47 6.88
CA MET A 1 6.26 21.34 6.62
C MET A 1 7.12 20.25 6.01
N ASN A 2 7.33 19.14 6.73
CA ASN A 2 8.12 18.01 6.25
C ASN A 2 7.21 17.14 5.40
N GLU A 3 7.32 17.26 4.07
CA GLU A 3 6.71 16.33 3.13
C GLU A 3 7.53 15.04 3.20
N GLN A 4 7.29 14.24 4.25
CA GLN A 4 7.89 12.92 4.37
C GLN A 4 7.32 12.04 3.26
N ARG A 5 8.00 12.07 2.12
CA ARG A 5 7.91 11.09 1.07
C ARG A 5 8.14 9.73 1.71
N TRP A 6 7.05 8.99 1.93
CA TRP A 6 7.09 7.62 2.41
C TRP A 6 7.71 6.75 1.32
N GLU A 7 8.98 6.40 1.49
CA GLU A 7 9.64 5.32 0.76
C GLU A 7 9.73 4.14 1.72
N PRO A 8 8.91 3.09 1.58
CA PRO A 8 9.13 1.88 2.35
C PRO A 8 10.52 1.33 1.97
N PRO A 9 11.37 0.95 2.93
CA PRO A 9 12.60 0.24 2.62
C PRO A 9 12.20 -1.01 1.84
N SER A 10 12.63 -1.05 0.58
CA SER A 10 12.32 -2.07 -0.41
C SER A 10 12.69 -3.46 0.14
N GLY A 11 11.73 -4.16 0.74
CA GLY A 11 11.92 -5.52 1.23
C GLY A 11 11.06 -5.95 2.42
N ASP A 12 10.49 -5.03 3.20
CA ASP A 12 9.75 -5.44 4.42
C ASP A 12 8.27 -5.68 4.14
N PHE A 13 7.96 -6.87 3.61
CA PHE A 13 6.61 -7.33 3.30
C PHE A 13 5.66 -7.23 4.52
N ALA A 14 6.17 -7.49 5.73
CA ALA A 14 5.42 -7.35 6.97
C ALA A 14 5.01 -5.88 7.23
N THR A 15 5.90 -4.93 6.94
CA THR A 15 5.60 -3.50 7.02
C THR A 15 4.54 -3.07 6.00
N LEU A 16 4.59 -3.58 4.76
CA LEU A 16 3.56 -3.33 3.75
C LEU A 16 2.18 -3.85 4.17
N LEU A 17 2.11 -5.08 4.68
CA LEU A 17 0.87 -5.67 5.19
C LEU A 17 0.33 -4.90 6.41
N THR A 18 1.21 -4.48 7.32
CA THR A 18 0.82 -3.69 8.49
C THR A 18 0.19 -2.36 8.04
N ARG A 19 0.82 -1.66 7.09
CA ARG A 19 0.27 -0.41 6.55
C ARG A 19 -1.05 -0.60 5.82
N TYR A 20 -1.19 -1.68 5.07
CA TYR A 20 -2.45 -2.01 4.41
C TYR A 20 -3.58 -2.19 5.43
N GLY A 21 -3.32 -2.92 6.51
CA GLY A 21 -4.29 -3.09 7.61
C GLY A 21 -4.68 -1.78 8.28
N GLU A 22 -3.72 -0.90 8.55
CA GLU A 22 -3.99 0.43 9.13
C GLU A 22 -4.88 1.30 8.22
N LEU A 23 -4.59 1.34 6.92
CA LEU A 23 -5.38 2.13 5.97
C LEU A 23 -6.77 1.55 5.71
N ALA A 24 -6.91 0.22 5.77
CA ALA A 24 -8.21 -0.45 5.67
C ALA A 24 -9.10 -0.14 6.89
N ALA A 25 -8.52 -0.14 8.09
CA ALA A 25 -9.22 0.28 9.30
C ALA A 25 -9.62 1.77 9.22
N GLU A 26 -8.69 2.64 8.79
CA GLU A 26 -9.00 4.07 8.61
C GLU A 26 -10.10 4.30 7.56
N LEU A 27 -10.15 3.49 6.50
CA LEU A 27 -11.22 3.55 5.50
C LEU A 27 -12.58 3.12 6.07
N GLU A 28 -12.60 2.11 6.94
CA GLU A 28 -13.83 1.62 7.58
C GLU A 28 -14.36 2.63 8.61
N GLU A 29 -13.47 3.32 9.32
CA GLU A 29 -13.82 4.37 10.29
C GLU A 29 -14.15 5.73 9.62
N SER A 30 -13.66 5.97 8.40
CA SER A 30 -13.87 7.23 7.69
C SER A 30 -15.27 7.32 7.07
N THR A 31 -16.07 8.27 7.55
CA THR A 31 -17.37 8.62 6.94
C THR A 31 -17.25 9.66 5.83
N ASP A 32 -16.05 10.21 5.63
CA ASP A 32 -15.79 11.19 4.58
C ASP A 32 -15.52 10.50 3.24
N LEU A 33 -16.26 10.92 2.21
CA LEU A 33 -16.29 10.26 0.91
C LEU A 33 -15.01 10.54 0.11
N GLU A 34 -14.48 11.76 0.17
CA GLU A 34 -13.25 12.15 -0.51
C GLU A 34 -12.04 11.45 0.13
N ARG A 35 -11.99 11.42 1.46
CA ARG A 35 -10.97 10.68 2.21
C ARG A 35 -11.05 9.17 1.95
N SER A 36 -12.25 8.62 1.85
CA SER A 36 -12.44 7.20 1.51
C SER A 36 -11.94 6.86 0.12
N GLU A 37 -12.14 7.73 -0.87
CA GLU A 37 -11.60 7.54 -2.21
C GLU A 37 -10.07 7.62 -2.24
N GLU A 38 -9.47 8.55 -1.48
CA GLU A 38 -8.01 8.64 -1.35
C GLU A 38 -7.43 7.38 -0.68
N LEU A 39 -8.05 6.91 0.41
CA LEU A 39 -7.63 5.70 1.12
C LEU A 39 -7.74 4.46 0.23
N ARG A 40 -8.81 4.34 -0.57
CA ARG A 40 -8.94 3.25 -1.56
C ARG A 40 -7.83 3.27 -2.60
N LYS A 41 -7.44 4.44 -3.11
CA LYS A 41 -6.32 4.55 -4.07
C LYS A 41 -5.02 4.07 -3.44
N ARG A 42 -4.71 4.52 -2.22
CA ARG A 42 -3.50 4.10 -1.49
C ARG A 42 -3.49 2.61 -1.18
N LEU A 43 -4.63 2.02 -0.83
CA LEU A 43 -4.77 0.58 -0.63
C LEU A 43 -4.52 -0.20 -1.92
N ALA A 44 -5.01 0.28 -3.07
CA ALA A 44 -4.75 -0.37 -4.36
C ALA A 44 -3.28 -0.29 -4.80
N GLU A 45 -2.59 0.81 -4.48
CA GLU A 45 -1.14 0.94 -4.70
C GLU A 45 -0.35 -0.03 -3.83
N LEU A 46 -0.71 -0.16 -2.55
CA LEU A 46 -0.10 -1.14 -1.64
C LEU A 46 -0.36 -2.58 -2.08
N ASP A 47 -1.58 -2.88 -2.53
CA ASP A 47 -1.95 -4.20 -3.05
C ASP A 47 -1.08 -4.59 -4.26
N SER A 48 -0.86 -3.65 -5.18
CA SER A 48 0.04 -3.84 -6.34
C SER A 48 1.50 -4.03 -5.93
N LEU A 49 1.97 -3.32 -4.91
CA LEU A 49 3.33 -3.50 -4.37
C LEU A 49 3.48 -4.85 -3.66
N ILE A 50 2.46 -5.28 -2.91
CA ILE A 50 2.40 -6.58 -2.25
C ILE A 50 2.41 -7.69 -3.30
N ASP A 51 1.61 -7.58 -4.37
CA ASP A 51 1.61 -8.51 -5.50
C ASP A 51 2.98 -8.57 -6.17
N HIS A 52 3.61 -7.41 -6.41
CA HIS A 52 4.94 -7.36 -7.02
C HIS A 52 6.03 -8.02 -6.14
N VAL A 53 5.98 -7.83 -4.82
CA VAL A 53 6.93 -8.45 -3.88
C VAL A 53 6.63 -9.94 -3.69
N ASN A 54 5.36 -10.34 -3.74
CA ASN A 54 4.92 -11.72 -3.56
C ASN A 54 4.95 -12.54 -4.87
N SER A 55 5.12 -11.90 -6.02
CA SER A 55 5.29 -12.55 -7.31
C SER A 55 6.76 -12.95 -7.49
N PRO A 56 7.12 -14.24 -7.36
CA PRO A 56 8.52 -14.67 -7.47
C PRO A 56 9.08 -14.57 -8.90
N PHE A 57 8.28 -14.19 -9.89
CA PHE A 57 8.67 -14.26 -11.30
C PHE A 57 8.04 -13.13 -12.14
N SER A 58 8.83 -12.09 -12.38
CA SER A 58 8.96 -11.55 -13.73
C SER A 58 10.44 -11.55 -14.09
N LEU A 59 11.02 -12.75 -14.16
CA LEU A 59 12.26 -12.91 -14.91
C LEU A 59 11.93 -12.60 -16.38
N PRO A 60 12.72 -11.75 -17.07
CA PRO A 60 12.63 -11.68 -18.52
C PRO A 60 12.89 -13.09 -19.05
N GLY A 61 11.92 -13.66 -19.77
CA GLY A 61 12.10 -14.90 -20.50
C GLY A 61 13.20 -14.74 -21.57
N PRO A 62 13.88 -15.83 -21.96
CA PRO A 62 15.03 -15.81 -22.87
C PRO A 62 14.72 -15.23 -24.26
#